data_AF-A0AA88KHG9-F1
#
_entry.id   AF-A0AA88KHG9-F1
#
_cell.length_a   1.000
_cell.length_b   1.000
_cell.length_c   1.000
_cell.angle_alpha   90.00
_cell.angle_beta   90.00
_cell.angle_gamma   90.00
#
_symmetry.space_group_name_H-M   'P 1'
#
loop_
_entity.id
_entity.type
_entity.pdbx_description
1 polymer ?
#
loop_
_entity_poly.entity_id
_entity_poly.type
_entity_poly.pdbx_seq_one_letter_code
_entity_poly.pdbx_strand_id
1 'polypeptide(L)'
;MPYCTKRCAAWSHRRENLLQEISEYNADIICLQECDKFEEFWKEKLQSLGYETYFDYQYNPSKEFRPFPYGLAFGFKSEKFDLLERDVVLMEQELLTQHDHYTSRKEMSELEKEEIRHSGNIAQVFALRSKEFLNEGLLITNTHLYWRPESNYVRLRQLMLMIRHTLKIFKKYKDFAIISCGDFNATPASFPYKLMTLPGRVLNENLETEIQGDLIHHGMDFSKLSREHVDRYFRNVEDCEEKVKDYYKSIIQNQNENGQYSEEQLEDYLSVERNKRSESIRELVSYFAQNFPSFISLYSFYGALNPEDHERMKVHDKWNHGEVYYTIFTPDFKSTLDYIFLWKTVKPRFRLTKLLSIPTPEELKIGDEEEAKLPNEKHSSDHISLMVELESTQGEEEQCSQC
;
A
#
# COMPACT_ATOMS: atom_id res chain seq x y z
N MET A 1 -10.40 19.84 0.34
CA MET A 1 -11.78 19.40 0.01
C MET A 1 -12.74 20.59 -0.01
N PRO A 2 -12.78 21.38 -1.11
CA PRO A 2 -13.66 22.55 -1.21
C PRO A 2 -15.15 22.20 -1.25
N TYR A 3 -15.50 20.96 -1.58
CA TYR A 3 -16.88 20.45 -1.64
C TYR A 3 -17.44 19.98 -0.28
N CYS A 4 -16.59 19.81 0.72
CA CYS A 4 -16.98 19.31 2.04
C CYS A 4 -17.33 20.48 2.97
N THR A 5 -18.45 20.40 3.69
CA THR A 5 -18.81 21.46 4.63
C THR A 5 -17.78 21.56 5.76
N LYS A 6 -17.59 22.76 6.32
CA LYS A 6 -16.68 22.95 7.46
C LYS A 6 -17.02 22.04 8.65
N ARG A 7 -18.30 21.72 8.82
CA ARG A 7 -18.79 20.82 9.87
C ARG A 7 -18.38 19.38 9.58
N CYS A 8 -18.65 18.87 8.38
CA CYS A 8 -18.27 17.52 7.95
C CYS A 8 -16.76 17.31 8.05
N ALA A 9 -15.95 18.30 7.65
CA ALA A 9 -14.50 18.22 7.72
C ALA A 9 -13.94 18.32 9.16
N ALA A 10 -14.72 18.86 10.11
CA ALA A 10 -14.25 19.14 11.45
C ALA A 10 -13.89 17.86 12.22
N TRP A 11 -12.70 17.84 12.80
CA TRP A 11 -12.22 16.73 13.63
C TRP A 11 -13.21 16.32 14.73
N SER A 12 -13.83 17.29 15.40
CA SER A 12 -14.81 17.06 16.47
C SER A 12 -16.06 16.30 16.01
N HIS A 13 -16.39 16.38 14.72
CA HIS A 13 -17.48 15.62 14.13
C HIS A 13 -17.00 14.26 13.64
N ARG A 14 -15.92 14.24 12.84
CA ARG A 14 -15.40 13.00 12.22
C ARG A 14 -15.00 11.95 13.25
N ARG A 15 -14.33 12.35 14.33
CA ARG A 15 -13.77 11.41 15.31
C ARG A 15 -14.83 10.54 16.01
N GLU A 16 -16.03 11.08 16.24
CA GLU A 16 -17.09 10.35 16.93
C GLU A 16 -17.70 9.28 16.01
N ASN A 17 -17.97 9.65 14.74
CA ASN A 17 -18.44 8.73 13.72
C ASN A 17 -17.42 7.62 13.44
N LEU A 18 -16.14 7.95 13.30
CA LEU A 18 -15.07 6.98 13.08
C LEU A 18 -14.91 6.03 14.28
N LEU A 19 -15.02 6.54 15.52
CA LEU A 19 -14.97 5.69 16.72
C LEU A 19 -16.19 4.77 16.79
N GLN A 20 -17.38 5.27 16.45
CA GLN A 20 -18.60 4.47 16.40
C GLN A 20 -18.45 3.34 15.37
N GLU A 21 -17.97 3.65 14.16
CA GLU A 21 -17.72 2.68 13.10
C GLU A 21 -16.76 1.55 13.57
N ILE A 22 -15.63 1.91 14.17
CA ILE A 22 -14.67 0.93 14.73
C ILE A 22 -15.33 0.08 15.82
N SER A 23 -16.13 0.70 16.69
CA SER A 23 -16.82 0.00 17.78
C SER A 23 -17.89 -0.96 17.29
N GLU A 24 -18.61 -0.62 16.22
CA GLU A 24 -19.68 -1.45 15.64
C GLU A 24 -19.10 -2.63 14.87
N TYR A 25 -18.03 -2.42 14.11
CA TYR A 25 -17.32 -3.50 13.44
C TYR A 25 -16.66 -4.46 14.42
N ASN A 26 -16.15 -3.94 15.55
CA ASN A 26 -15.55 -4.73 16.63
C ASN A 26 -14.53 -5.76 16.13
N ALA A 27 -13.72 -5.37 15.15
CA ALA A 27 -12.76 -6.25 14.49
C ALA A 27 -11.70 -6.78 15.47
N ASP A 28 -11.13 -7.93 15.19
CA ASP A 28 -10.10 -8.52 16.05
C ASP A 28 -8.75 -7.82 15.94
N ILE A 29 -8.45 -7.30 14.75
CA ILE A 29 -7.24 -6.55 14.42
C ILE A 29 -7.67 -5.35 13.59
N ILE A 30 -7.08 -4.18 13.87
CA ILE A 30 -7.31 -2.93 13.13
C ILE A 30 -5.98 -2.37 12.62
N CYS A 31 -5.98 -1.89 11.38
CA CYS A 31 -4.86 -1.23 10.72
C CYS A 31 -5.35 0.10 10.17
N LEU A 32 -4.90 1.22 10.76
CA LEU A 32 -5.39 2.55 10.43
C LEU A 32 -4.25 3.41 9.89
N GLN A 33 -4.55 4.21 8.88
CA GLN A 33 -3.65 5.19 8.26
C GLN A 33 -4.13 6.62 8.59
N GLU A 34 -3.29 7.61 8.33
CA GLU A 34 -3.58 9.04 8.58
C GLU A 34 -4.08 9.37 10.00
N CYS A 35 -3.65 8.59 10.99
CA CYS A 35 -4.07 8.80 12.37
C CYS A 35 -3.31 9.99 12.97
N ASP A 36 -4.01 11.09 13.23
CA ASP A 36 -3.55 12.20 14.06
C ASP A 36 -4.07 12.06 15.51
N LYS A 37 -3.52 12.86 16.44
CA LYS A 37 -4.01 12.95 17.83
C LYS A 37 -4.16 11.60 18.54
N PHE A 38 -3.29 10.65 18.20
CA PHE A 38 -3.40 9.28 18.69
C PHE A 38 -3.35 9.20 20.21
N GLU A 39 -2.35 9.86 20.82
CA GLU A 39 -2.18 9.91 22.27
C GLU A 39 -3.29 10.69 22.98
N GLU A 40 -3.93 11.67 22.32
CA GLU A 40 -4.95 12.52 22.92
C GLU A 40 -6.36 11.93 22.86
N PHE A 41 -6.65 11.08 21.87
CA PHE A 41 -8.00 10.57 21.62
C PHE A 41 -8.00 9.06 21.37
N TRP A 42 -7.32 8.59 20.32
CA TRP A 42 -7.47 7.22 19.85
C TRP A 42 -7.02 6.17 20.86
N LYS A 43 -5.90 6.39 21.54
CA LYS A 43 -5.29 5.41 22.44
C LYS A 43 -6.26 4.99 23.55
N GLU A 44 -6.80 5.94 24.31
CA GLU A 44 -7.76 5.65 25.39
C GLU A 44 -9.03 4.98 24.84
N LYS A 45 -9.56 5.48 23.72
CA LYS A 45 -10.82 4.97 23.14
C LYS A 45 -10.67 3.54 22.62
N LEU A 46 -9.61 3.24 21.88
CA LEU A 46 -9.34 1.90 21.39
C LEU A 46 -9.00 0.93 22.53
N GLN A 47 -8.26 1.37 23.55
CA GLN A 47 -8.02 0.56 24.75
C GLN A 47 -9.31 0.24 25.50
N SER A 48 -10.25 1.19 25.60
CA SER A 48 -11.56 0.96 26.20
C SER A 48 -12.42 -0.06 25.43
N LEU A 49 -12.14 -0.24 24.14
CA LEU A 49 -12.74 -1.29 23.30
C LEU A 49 -11.98 -2.64 23.38
N GLY A 50 -10.95 -2.76 24.22
CA GLY A 50 -10.18 -4.00 24.43
C GLY A 50 -8.95 -4.17 23.54
N TYR A 51 -8.60 -3.14 22.74
CA TYR A 51 -7.40 -3.21 21.89
C TYR A 51 -6.13 -2.90 22.69
N GLU A 52 -5.11 -3.74 22.52
CA GLU A 52 -3.74 -3.31 22.70
C GLU A 52 -3.30 -2.57 21.43
N THR A 53 -2.70 -1.38 21.57
CA THR A 53 -2.51 -0.46 20.44
C THR A 53 -1.08 0.06 20.32
N TYR A 54 -0.64 0.24 19.08
CA TYR A 54 0.67 0.75 18.68
C TYR A 54 0.51 1.87 17.66
N PHE A 55 1.32 2.91 17.77
CA PHE A 55 1.29 4.05 16.85
C PHE A 55 2.70 4.52 16.51
N ASP A 56 2.93 4.81 15.23
CA ASP A 56 4.20 5.32 14.73
C ASP A 56 3.94 6.50 13.78
N TYR A 57 4.66 7.59 14.02
CA TYR A 57 4.58 8.78 13.18
C TYR A 57 5.25 8.54 11.82
N GLN A 58 4.65 9.07 10.76
CA GLN A 58 5.42 9.39 9.56
C GLN A 58 6.39 10.54 9.88
N TYR A 59 7.38 10.78 9.01
CA TYR A 59 8.43 11.75 9.28
C TYR A 59 8.81 12.55 8.04
N ASN A 60 9.56 13.63 8.21
CA ASN A 60 10.07 14.42 7.11
C ASN A 60 11.59 14.25 6.96
N PRO A 61 12.08 13.43 6.00
CA PRO A 61 13.51 13.22 5.80
C PRO A 61 14.28 14.51 5.54
N SER A 62 13.70 15.47 4.81
CA SER A 62 14.33 16.78 4.55
C SER A 62 14.46 17.70 5.77
N LYS A 63 13.78 17.38 6.87
CA LYS A 63 13.77 18.17 8.12
C LYS A 63 14.32 17.36 9.29
N GLU A 64 15.52 16.79 9.11
CA GLU A 64 16.21 15.99 10.13
C GLU A 64 15.33 14.86 10.70
N PHE A 65 14.54 14.22 9.82
CA PHE A 65 13.62 13.13 10.19
C PHE A 65 12.58 13.53 11.25
N ARG A 66 12.21 14.82 11.32
CA ARG A 66 11.18 15.31 12.26
C ARG A 66 9.84 14.60 12.01
N PRO A 67 9.15 14.12 13.05
CA PRO A 67 7.86 13.46 12.89
C PRO A 67 6.77 14.43 12.41
N PHE A 68 5.89 13.93 11.56
CA PHE A 68 4.61 14.56 11.22
C PHE A 68 3.62 14.39 12.39
N PRO A 69 2.51 15.16 12.45
CA PRO A 69 1.51 15.03 13.51
C PRO A 69 0.56 13.83 13.30
N TYR A 70 0.79 13.02 12.27
CA TYR A 70 -0.01 11.86 11.90
C TYR A 70 0.88 10.67 11.56
N GLY A 71 0.28 9.48 11.51
CA GLY A 71 1.01 8.24 11.29
C GLY A 71 0.11 7.04 11.10
N LEU A 72 0.66 5.87 11.41
CA LEU A 72 -0.03 4.58 11.33
C LEU A 72 -0.39 4.09 12.73
N ALA A 73 -1.63 3.68 12.92
CA ALA A 73 -2.07 3.00 14.14
C ALA A 73 -2.38 1.52 13.85
N PHE A 74 -1.99 0.67 14.79
CA PHE A 74 -2.28 -0.75 14.78
C PHE A 74 -2.90 -1.13 16.11
N GLY A 75 -3.90 -2.01 16.09
CA GLY A 75 -4.48 -2.53 17.30
C GLY A 75 -4.94 -3.97 17.14
N PHE A 76 -4.91 -4.74 18.22
CA PHE A 76 -5.48 -6.09 18.25
C PHE A 76 -6.15 -6.34 19.60
N LYS A 77 -7.18 -7.19 19.59
CA LYS A 77 -7.87 -7.64 20.80
C LYS A 77 -6.91 -8.42 21.71
N SER A 78 -6.56 -7.82 22.84
CA SER A 78 -5.54 -8.36 23.75
C SER A 78 -5.91 -9.72 24.36
N GLU A 79 -7.20 -10.03 24.42
CA GLU A 79 -7.75 -11.31 24.86
C GLU A 79 -7.60 -12.42 23.81
N LYS A 80 -7.41 -12.07 22.54
CA LYS A 80 -7.29 -13.03 21.42
C LYS A 80 -5.85 -13.29 20.98
N PHE A 81 -4.95 -12.33 21.15
CA PHE A 81 -3.56 -12.45 20.66
C PHE A 81 -2.51 -12.07 21.69
N ASP A 82 -1.33 -12.68 21.57
CA ASP A 82 -0.07 -12.19 22.16
C ASP A 82 0.78 -11.53 21.07
N LEU A 83 1.34 -10.35 21.34
CA LEU A 83 2.41 -9.79 20.50
C LEU A 83 3.74 -10.50 20.77
N LEU A 84 4.35 -11.06 19.73
CA LEU A 84 5.65 -11.73 19.81
C LEU A 84 6.81 -10.83 19.35
N GLU A 85 6.62 -10.11 18.25
CA GLU A 85 7.65 -9.25 17.66
C GLU A 85 6.98 -8.08 16.93
N ARG A 86 7.64 -6.92 16.95
CA ARG A 86 7.22 -5.71 16.26
C ARG A 86 8.44 -5.09 15.59
N ASP A 87 8.26 -4.65 14.35
CA ASP A 87 9.25 -3.86 13.61
C ASP A 87 8.57 -2.66 12.94
N VAL A 88 9.33 -1.57 12.82
CA VAL A 88 8.87 -0.33 12.18
C VAL A 88 9.93 0.07 11.16
N VAL A 89 9.53 0.04 9.90
CA VAL A 89 10.40 0.36 8.77
C VAL A 89 10.29 1.85 8.48
N LEU A 90 11.30 2.61 8.86
CA LEU A 90 11.48 3.99 8.42
C LEU A 90 12.06 3.95 6.99
N MET A 91 11.18 3.90 5.99
CA MET A 91 11.53 3.44 4.64
C MET A 91 12.69 4.22 4.01
N GLU A 92 12.60 5.54 3.99
CA GLU A 92 13.65 6.40 3.43
C GLU A 92 14.90 6.48 4.30
N GLN A 93 14.78 6.40 5.62
CA GLN A 93 15.95 6.28 6.50
C GLN A 93 16.73 4.98 6.26
N GLU A 94 16.04 3.86 6.03
CA GLU A 94 16.66 2.57 5.72
C GLU A 94 17.51 2.66 4.45
N LEU A 95 17.02 3.35 3.41
CA LEU A 95 17.76 3.59 2.16
C LEU A 95 18.99 4.47 2.35
N LEU A 96 18.94 5.42 3.28
CA LEU A 96 20.03 6.36 3.55
C LEU A 96 21.10 5.78 4.49
N THR A 97 20.72 4.87 5.37
CA THR A 97 21.60 4.30 6.40
C THR A 97 22.25 2.98 5.97
N GLN A 98 21.59 2.18 5.13
CA GLN A 98 22.16 0.95 4.63
C GLN A 98 23.07 1.20 3.43
N HIS A 99 24.34 0.83 3.56
CA HIS A 99 25.27 0.67 2.43
C HIS A 99 25.02 -0.64 1.64
N ASP A 100 23.93 -1.35 1.94
CA ASP A 100 23.75 -2.76 1.57
C ASP A 100 22.76 -2.94 0.39
N HIS A 101 23.36 -3.18 -0.77
CA HIS A 101 23.02 -4.26 -1.70
C HIS A 101 21.72 -4.21 -2.53
N TYR A 102 21.26 -3.02 -2.93
CA TYR A 102 20.45 -2.90 -4.16
C TYR A 102 21.15 -2.18 -5.31
N THR A 103 22.39 -1.76 -5.10
CA THR A 103 23.26 -1.24 -6.14
C THR A 103 24.58 -1.97 -6.03
N SER A 104 25.02 -2.62 -7.11
CA SER A 104 26.46 -2.55 -7.44
C SER A 104 26.91 -1.11 -7.18
N ARG A 105 28.09 -0.81 -6.62
CA ARG A 105 28.61 0.53 -6.25
C ARG A 105 28.26 1.70 -7.20
N LYS A 106 27.00 2.09 -7.28
CA LYS A 106 26.47 2.88 -8.38
C LYS A 106 25.71 4.03 -7.77
N GLU A 107 26.08 5.19 -8.24
CA GLU A 107 25.61 6.46 -7.75
C GLU A 107 24.11 6.60 -8.06
N MET A 108 23.29 6.76 -7.01
CA MET A 108 21.88 7.12 -7.17
C MET A 108 21.76 8.43 -7.95
N SER A 109 20.75 8.51 -8.81
CA SER A 109 20.43 9.75 -9.52
C SER A 109 20.00 10.86 -8.54
N GLU A 110 20.19 12.12 -8.92
CA GLU A 110 19.71 13.26 -8.13
C GLU A 110 18.18 13.29 -8.03
N LEU A 111 17.49 12.78 -9.07
CA LEU A 111 16.03 12.58 -9.04
C LEU A 111 15.61 11.64 -7.92
N GLU A 112 16.31 10.51 -7.74
CA GLU A 112 16.03 9.54 -6.67
C GLU A 112 16.31 10.12 -5.28
N LYS A 113 17.43 10.84 -5.13
CA LYS A 113 17.75 11.52 -3.87
C LYS A 113 16.69 12.56 -3.50
N GLU A 114 16.16 13.27 -4.51
CA GLU A 114 15.09 14.25 -4.31
C GLU A 114 13.76 13.61 -3.90
N GLU A 115 13.39 12.47 -4.50
CA GLU A 115 12.23 11.69 -4.06
C GLU A 115 12.38 11.22 -2.61
N ILE A 116 13.55 10.69 -2.24
CA ILE A 116 13.85 10.21 -0.88
C ILE A 116 13.73 11.34 0.15
N ARG A 117 14.12 12.57 -0.20
CA ARG A 117 13.98 13.74 0.71
C ARG A 117 12.53 14.10 1.03
N HIS A 118 11.59 13.72 0.15
CA HIS A 118 10.18 14.13 0.20
C HIS A 118 9.19 12.99 0.43
N SER A 119 9.67 11.75 0.52
CA SER A 119 8.88 10.57 0.91
C SER A 119 9.30 10.19 2.33
N GLY A 120 8.36 10.14 3.26
CA GLY A 120 8.64 9.94 4.68
C GLY A 120 7.70 8.90 5.28
N ASN A 121 7.43 7.88 4.46
CA ASN A 121 6.46 6.86 4.73
C ASN A 121 7.08 5.79 5.63
N ILE A 122 6.22 5.06 6.34
CA ILE A 122 6.63 3.98 7.22
C ILE A 122 5.80 2.73 6.92
N ALA A 123 6.33 1.57 7.29
CA ALA A 123 5.54 0.35 7.43
C ALA A 123 5.70 -0.20 8.83
N GLN A 124 4.62 -0.73 9.38
CA GLN A 124 4.64 -1.49 10.63
C GLN A 124 4.53 -2.97 10.31
N VAL A 125 5.24 -3.81 11.06
CA VAL A 125 5.16 -5.28 10.96
C VAL A 125 4.98 -5.84 12.36
N PHE A 126 3.98 -6.70 12.55
CA PHE A 126 3.64 -7.32 13.84
C PHE A 126 3.51 -8.82 13.70
N ALA A 127 4.19 -9.58 14.57
CA ALA A 127 4.01 -11.00 14.74
C ALA A 127 3.08 -11.26 15.92
N LEU A 128 1.87 -11.75 15.65
CA LEU A 128 0.85 -12.06 16.64
C LEU A 128 0.67 -13.57 16.74
N ARG A 129 0.60 -14.11 17.96
CA ARG A 129 0.22 -15.50 18.21
C ARG A 129 -1.22 -15.55 18.69
N SER A 130 -2.00 -16.48 18.14
CA SER A 130 -3.36 -16.72 18.65
C SER A 130 -3.32 -17.32 20.05
N LYS A 131 -4.19 -16.84 20.93
CA LYS A 131 -4.40 -17.42 22.27
C LYS A 131 -5.32 -18.63 22.24
N GLU A 132 -6.20 -18.69 21.24
CA GLU A 132 -7.11 -19.81 21.03
C GLU A 132 -6.41 -20.98 20.32
N PHE A 133 -5.65 -20.68 19.28
CA PHE A 133 -4.94 -21.67 18.46
C PHE A 133 -3.43 -21.53 18.66
N LEU A 134 -2.88 -22.21 19.68
CA LEU A 134 -1.50 -22.00 20.17
C LEU A 134 -0.38 -22.24 19.14
N ASN A 135 -0.67 -23.01 18.07
CA ASN A 135 0.26 -23.28 16.96
C ASN A 135 0.05 -22.34 15.76
N GLU A 136 -0.86 -21.39 15.86
CA GLU A 136 -1.17 -20.44 14.81
C GLU A 136 -0.72 -19.03 15.17
N GLY A 137 -0.37 -18.29 14.12
CA GLY A 137 -0.05 -16.88 14.25
C GLY A 137 -0.12 -16.15 12.93
N LEU A 138 -0.05 -14.83 13.03
CA LEU A 138 -0.21 -13.89 11.95
C LEU A 138 0.98 -12.94 11.94
N LEU A 139 1.51 -12.68 10.76
CA LEU A 139 2.32 -11.51 10.48
C LEU A 139 1.43 -10.48 9.80
N ILE A 140 1.15 -9.39 10.49
CA ILE A 140 0.35 -8.30 9.95
C ILE A 140 1.28 -7.15 9.57
N THR A 141 1.13 -6.63 8.35
CA THR A 141 1.76 -5.37 7.97
C THR A 141 0.71 -4.28 7.83
N ASN A 142 1.07 -3.06 8.22
CA ASN A 142 0.28 -1.85 7.99
C ASN A 142 1.16 -0.79 7.32
N THR A 143 0.68 -0.16 6.26
CA THR A 143 1.42 0.89 5.55
C THR A 143 0.49 1.95 4.96
N HIS A 144 1.06 3.12 4.68
CA HIS A 144 0.47 4.12 3.80
C HIS A 144 1.56 4.54 2.81
N LEU A 145 1.49 4.04 1.58
CA LEU A 145 2.52 4.28 0.55
C LEU A 145 2.40 5.68 -0.05
N TYR A 146 3.45 6.12 -0.74
CA TYR A 146 3.55 7.47 -1.29
C TYR A 146 2.42 7.82 -2.28
N TRP A 147 1.78 8.96 -2.03
CA TRP A 147 0.48 9.34 -2.60
C TRP A 147 0.51 9.87 -4.04
N ARG A 148 1.63 10.43 -4.51
CA ARG A 148 1.65 11.10 -5.83
C ARG A 148 1.31 10.10 -6.95
N PRO A 149 0.28 10.34 -7.78
CA PRO A 149 -0.21 9.35 -8.75
C PRO A 149 0.89 8.77 -9.67
N GLU A 150 1.84 9.60 -10.08
CA GLU A 150 2.90 9.26 -11.01
C GLU A 150 4.07 8.48 -10.37
N SER A 151 4.16 8.48 -9.04
CA SER A 151 5.31 7.98 -8.29
C SER A 151 5.26 6.48 -8.01
N ASN A 152 4.93 5.69 -9.02
CA ASN A 152 4.90 4.23 -8.93
C ASN A 152 6.25 3.64 -8.48
N TYR A 153 7.37 4.28 -8.84
CA TYR A 153 8.72 3.79 -8.52
C TYR A 153 8.97 3.88 -7.01
N VAL A 154 8.62 5.02 -6.42
CA VAL A 154 8.68 5.25 -4.97
C VAL A 154 7.85 4.20 -4.24
N ARG A 155 6.60 3.98 -4.66
CA ARG A 155 5.73 2.96 -4.06
C ARG A 155 6.30 1.55 -4.16
N LEU A 156 6.86 1.17 -5.31
CA LEU A 156 7.46 -0.16 -5.49
C LEU A 156 8.69 -0.37 -4.60
N ARG A 157 9.54 0.66 -4.45
CA ARG A 157 10.69 0.64 -3.54
C ARG A 157 10.25 0.52 -2.08
N GLN A 158 9.26 1.29 -1.68
CA GLN A 158 8.67 1.23 -0.34
C GLN A 158 8.07 -0.14 -0.02
N LEU A 159 7.32 -0.70 -0.97
CA LEU A 159 6.77 -2.05 -0.89
C LEU A 159 7.86 -3.11 -0.71
N MET A 160 8.94 -3.06 -1.50
CA MET A 160 10.09 -3.97 -1.35
C MET A 160 10.65 -3.91 0.08
N LEU A 161 10.86 -2.72 0.63
CA LEU A 161 11.40 -2.56 1.98
C LEU A 161 10.47 -3.22 3.01
N MET A 162 9.16 -2.96 2.92
CA MET A 162 8.18 -3.61 3.78
C MET A 162 8.27 -5.15 3.67
N ILE A 163 8.23 -5.71 2.46
CA ILE A 163 8.28 -7.16 2.23
C ILE A 163 9.57 -7.78 2.76
N ARG A 164 10.72 -7.12 2.56
CA ARG A 164 12.03 -7.60 3.04
C ARG A 164 12.07 -7.69 4.57
N HIS A 165 11.56 -6.68 5.28
CA HIS A 165 11.46 -6.70 6.74
C HIS A 165 10.48 -7.78 7.21
N THR A 166 9.33 -7.90 6.57
CA THR A 166 8.36 -8.97 6.84
C THR A 166 9.00 -10.35 6.68
N LEU A 167 9.74 -10.59 5.59
CA LEU A 167 10.46 -11.85 5.36
C LEU A 167 11.55 -12.12 6.40
N LYS A 168 12.23 -11.08 6.89
CA LYS A 168 13.23 -11.20 7.96
C LYS A 168 12.59 -11.73 9.25
N ILE A 169 11.41 -11.23 9.62
CA ILE A 169 10.65 -11.70 10.78
C ILE A 169 10.07 -13.09 10.52
N PHE A 170 9.51 -13.32 9.33
CA PHE A 170 8.96 -14.61 8.91
C PHE A 170 9.95 -15.77 9.02
N LYS A 171 11.27 -15.53 8.85
CA LYS A 171 12.30 -16.57 9.07
C LYS A 171 12.27 -17.17 10.48
N LYS A 172 11.82 -16.43 11.48
CA LYS A 172 11.63 -16.89 12.88
C LYS A 172 10.26 -17.55 13.10
N TYR A 173 9.25 -17.12 12.33
CA TYR A 173 7.86 -17.54 12.44
C TYR A 173 7.37 -18.16 11.12
N LYS A 174 8.08 -19.20 10.64
CA LYS A 174 7.90 -19.79 9.29
C LYS A 174 6.50 -20.36 9.02
N ASP A 175 5.68 -20.45 10.07
CA ASP A 175 4.31 -20.93 10.01
C ASP A 175 3.25 -19.83 10.23
N PHE A 176 3.63 -18.56 10.28
CA PHE A 176 2.61 -17.52 10.42
C PHE A 176 2.07 -17.16 9.03
N ALA A 177 0.76 -17.02 8.89
CA ALA A 177 0.23 -16.42 7.66
C ALA A 177 0.57 -14.94 7.63
N ILE A 178 0.70 -14.39 6.43
CA ILE A 178 1.07 -12.99 6.26
C ILE A 178 -0.10 -12.25 5.64
N ILE A 179 -0.60 -11.26 6.35
CA ILE A 179 -1.67 -10.36 5.90
C ILE A 179 -1.08 -8.96 5.82
N SER A 180 -1.24 -8.31 4.67
CA SER A 180 -0.75 -6.96 4.44
C SER A 180 -1.91 -6.01 4.20
N CYS A 181 -2.11 -5.10 5.15
CA CYS A 181 -3.13 -4.06 5.12
C CYS A 181 -2.51 -2.69 4.81
N GLY A 182 -3.29 -1.79 4.21
CA GLY A 182 -2.90 -0.40 4.08
C GLY A 182 -3.56 0.33 2.92
N ASP A 183 -3.31 1.63 2.89
CA ASP A 183 -3.46 2.45 1.69
C ASP A 183 -2.18 2.31 0.86
N PHE A 184 -2.26 1.61 -0.26
CA PHE A 184 -1.12 1.38 -1.13
C PHE A 184 -0.95 2.48 -2.16
N ASN A 185 -1.87 3.44 -2.27
CA ASN A 185 -1.90 4.49 -3.28
C ASN A 185 -1.62 3.96 -4.70
N ALA A 186 -2.09 2.73 -4.94
CA ALA A 186 -1.82 1.98 -6.15
C ALA A 186 -3.17 1.49 -6.66
N THR A 187 -3.66 2.02 -7.77
CA THR A 187 -4.86 1.48 -8.40
C THR A 187 -4.59 0.08 -8.92
N PRO A 188 -5.59 -0.78 -9.14
CA PRO A 188 -5.23 -2.14 -9.54
C PRO A 188 -4.91 -2.24 -11.06
N ALA A 189 -5.04 -1.12 -11.78
CA ALA A 189 -4.40 -0.91 -13.10
C ALA A 189 -2.92 -0.51 -13.01
N SER A 190 -2.48 0.05 -11.87
CA SER A 190 -1.09 0.44 -11.62
C SER A 190 -0.19 -0.80 -11.54
N PHE A 191 1.08 -0.60 -11.86
CA PHE A 191 2.00 -1.74 -11.90
C PHE A 191 2.61 -2.16 -10.57
N PRO A 192 2.65 -1.38 -9.46
CA PRO A 192 2.99 -1.97 -8.17
C PRO A 192 1.94 -3.02 -7.78
N TYR A 193 0.65 -2.76 -8.00
CA TYR A 193 -0.41 -3.74 -7.78
C TYR A 193 -0.24 -4.98 -8.67
N LYS A 194 -0.05 -4.81 -9.99
CA LYS A 194 0.15 -5.95 -10.91
C LYS A 194 1.37 -6.78 -10.53
N LEU A 195 2.45 -6.14 -10.08
CA LEU A 195 3.63 -6.82 -9.58
C LEU A 195 3.34 -7.60 -8.29
N MET A 196 2.50 -7.10 -7.40
CA MET A 196 2.14 -7.80 -6.16
C MET A 196 1.22 -9.00 -6.38
N THR A 197 0.25 -8.88 -7.27
CA THR A 197 -0.75 -9.93 -7.49
C THR A 197 -0.34 -10.97 -8.53
N LEU A 198 0.67 -10.64 -9.36
CA LEU A 198 1.19 -11.52 -10.42
C LEU A 198 2.72 -11.73 -10.42
N PRO A 199 3.48 -11.69 -9.31
CA PRO A 199 4.92 -11.95 -9.37
C PRO A 199 5.15 -13.46 -9.52
N GLY A 200 5.64 -13.86 -10.69
CA GLY A 200 6.30 -15.15 -10.92
C GLY A 200 5.58 -16.39 -10.38
N ARG A 201 4.55 -16.86 -11.08
CA ARG A 201 4.37 -18.33 -11.15
C ARG A 201 5.66 -18.88 -11.73
N VAL A 202 6.21 -19.89 -11.06
CA VAL A 202 7.48 -20.57 -11.31
C VAL A 202 7.81 -20.67 -12.80
N LEU A 203 9.03 -20.26 -13.15
CA LEU A 203 9.80 -20.71 -14.31
C LEU A 203 9.85 -22.25 -14.34
N ASN A 204 8.77 -22.91 -14.74
CA ASN A 204 8.77 -24.33 -15.04
C ASN A 204 8.15 -24.51 -16.42
N GLU A 205 8.94 -25.07 -17.35
CA GLU A 205 8.71 -25.14 -18.79
C GLU A 205 7.44 -25.92 -19.22
N ASN A 206 6.65 -26.47 -18.30
CA ASN A 206 5.48 -27.31 -18.61
C ASN A 206 4.14 -26.73 -18.16
N LEU A 207 4.02 -25.40 -18.17
CA LEU A 207 2.76 -24.69 -17.87
C LEU A 207 2.26 -23.85 -19.06
N GLU A 208 2.78 -24.07 -20.28
CA GLU A 208 2.30 -23.34 -21.46
C GLU A 208 0.88 -23.74 -21.87
N THR A 209 0.47 -24.98 -21.60
CA THR A 209 -0.82 -25.52 -22.09
C THR A 209 -2.02 -25.11 -21.22
N GLU A 210 -1.83 -24.84 -19.92
CA GLU A 210 -2.93 -24.41 -19.03
C GLU A 210 -3.06 -22.88 -18.90
N ILE A 211 -2.03 -22.14 -19.29
CA ILE A 211 -1.94 -20.67 -19.10
C ILE A 211 -2.39 -19.88 -20.33
N GLN A 212 -2.28 -20.44 -21.53
CA GLN A 212 -2.58 -19.71 -22.77
C GLN A 212 -4.05 -19.25 -22.91
N GLY A 213 -4.99 -19.84 -22.16
CA GLY A 213 -6.41 -19.43 -22.21
C GLY A 213 -6.71 -18.15 -21.42
N ASP A 214 -6.22 -18.05 -20.18
CA ASP A 214 -6.63 -16.99 -19.24
C ASP A 214 -5.56 -15.93 -18.93
N LEU A 215 -4.27 -16.21 -19.20
CA LEU A 215 -3.17 -15.31 -18.81
C LEU A 215 -2.63 -14.44 -19.95
N ILE A 216 -3.07 -14.67 -21.19
CA ILE A 216 -2.70 -13.82 -22.33
C ILE A 216 -3.38 -12.43 -22.26
N HIS A 217 -4.49 -12.30 -21.53
CA HIS A 217 -5.23 -11.04 -21.51
C HIS A 217 -4.82 -10.03 -20.42
N HIS A 218 -4.16 -10.44 -19.31
CA HIS A 218 -3.94 -9.51 -18.19
C HIS A 218 -2.61 -9.59 -17.40
N GLY A 219 -1.65 -10.48 -17.71
CA GLY A 219 -0.42 -10.61 -16.92
C GLY A 219 0.85 -10.35 -17.72
N MET A 220 1.55 -9.25 -17.46
CA MET A 220 2.80 -8.89 -18.15
C MET A 220 3.83 -10.02 -18.10
N ASP A 221 4.36 -10.38 -19.26
CA ASP A 221 5.55 -11.21 -19.37
C ASP A 221 6.78 -10.36 -19.01
N PHE A 222 7.30 -10.56 -17.79
CA PHE A 222 8.48 -9.84 -17.30
C PHE A 222 9.72 -10.07 -18.16
N SER A 223 9.80 -11.19 -18.88
CA SER A 223 10.89 -11.43 -19.85
C SER A 223 10.79 -10.54 -21.09
N LYS A 224 9.61 -9.95 -21.35
CA LYS A 224 9.33 -9.01 -22.45
C LYS A 224 9.25 -7.54 -22.00
N LEU A 225 9.65 -7.22 -20.77
CA LEU A 225 9.82 -5.83 -20.34
C LEU A 225 10.98 -5.19 -21.11
N SER A 226 10.65 -4.57 -22.24
CA SER A 226 11.58 -3.72 -22.97
C SER A 226 11.93 -2.47 -22.14
N ARG A 227 13.09 -1.88 -22.46
CA ARG A 227 13.49 -0.54 -21.98
C ARG A 227 12.34 0.46 -22.08
N GLU A 228 11.65 0.45 -23.20
CA GLU A 228 10.57 1.39 -23.48
C GLU A 228 9.33 1.18 -22.61
N HIS A 229 8.98 -0.07 -22.25
CA HIS A 229 7.88 -0.35 -21.34
C HIS A 229 8.15 0.19 -19.94
N VAL A 230 9.38 0.04 -19.48
CA VAL A 230 9.84 0.53 -18.19
C VAL A 230 9.88 2.07 -18.18
N ASP A 231 10.47 2.68 -19.20
CA ASP A 231 10.54 4.14 -19.33
C ASP A 231 9.14 4.75 -19.38
N ARG A 232 8.21 4.14 -20.15
CA ARG A 232 6.81 4.59 -20.25
C ARG A 232 6.04 4.55 -18.94
N TYR A 233 6.33 3.56 -18.11
CA TYR A 233 5.59 3.29 -16.90
C TYR A 233 5.93 4.25 -15.74
N PHE A 234 7.12 4.87 -15.76
CA PHE A 234 7.57 5.81 -14.73
C PHE A 234 7.89 7.22 -15.26
N ARG A 235 7.34 7.54 -16.44
CA ARG A 235 7.72 8.70 -17.26
C ARG A 235 7.41 10.06 -16.64
N ASN A 236 6.54 10.14 -15.63
CA ASN A 236 6.17 11.42 -15.04
C ASN A 236 6.89 11.64 -13.71
N VAL A 237 7.98 12.41 -13.79
CA VAL A 237 8.77 12.91 -12.64
C VAL A 237 8.87 14.44 -12.66
N GLU A 238 7.94 15.08 -13.36
CA GLU A 238 8.01 16.51 -13.71
C GLU A 238 8.37 17.40 -12.51
N ASP A 239 7.75 17.19 -11.34
CA ASP A 239 8.07 17.93 -10.10
C ASP A 239 9.54 17.74 -9.64
N CYS A 240 10.05 16.50 -9.70
CA CYS A 240 11.44 16.21 -9.32
C CYS A 240 12.41 16.77 -10.36
N GLU A 241 12.07 16.68 -11.65
CA GLU A 241 12.89 17.25 -12.72
C GLU A 241 12.94 18.77 -12.64
N GLU A 242 11.82 19.44 -12.35
CA GLU A 242 11.76 20.89 -12.14
C GLU A 242 12.62 21.32 -10.95
N LYS A 243 12.52 20.62 -9.81
CA LYS A 243 13.36 20.92 -8.64
C LYS A 243 14.84 20.67 -8.88
N VAL A 244 15.19 19.59 -9.56
CA VAL A 244 16.57 19.32 -9.97
C VAL A 244 17.04 20.42 -10.92
N LYS A 245 16.25 20.78 -11.94
CA LYS A 245 16.55 21.92 -12.84
C LYS A 245 16.80 23.21 -12.04
N ASP A 246 15.95 23.54 -11.09
CA ASP A 246 16.07 24.77 -10.30
C ASP A 246 17.26 24.75 -9.34
N TYR A 247 17.52 23.61 -8.69
CA TYR A 247 18.72 23.40 -7.87
C TYR A 247 19.99 23.59 -8.70
N TYR A 248 20.05 22.98 -9.89
CA TYR A 248 21.20 23.15 -10.79
C TYR A 248 21.33 24.59 -11.29
N LYS A 249 20.23 25.24 -11.71
CA LYS A 249 20.24 26.68 -12.02
C LYS A 249 20.83 27.50 -10.86
N SER A 250 20.48 27.17 -9.61
CA SER A 250 20.96 27.88 -8.42
C SER A 250 22.44 27.66 -8.10
N ILE A 251 22.97 26.44 -8.26
CA ILE A 251 24.41 26.16 -8.12
C ILE A 251 25.20 26.91 -9.19
N ILE A 252 24.69 26.88 -10.41
CA ILE A 252 25.34 27.48 -11.59
C ILE A 252 25.39 29.01 -11.49
N GLN A 253 24.30 29.64 -11.02
CA GLN A 253 24.26 31.08 -10.74
C GLN A 253 25.28 31.52 -9.67
N ASN A 254 25.64 30.62 -8.74
CA ASN A 254 26.60 30.89 -7.67
C ASN A 254 28.07 30.61 -8.07
N GLN A 255 28.33 29.94 -9.20
CA GLN A 255 29.67 29.49 -9.60
C GLN A 255 30.31 30.27 -10.77
N ASN A 256 29.62 31.16 -11.47
CA ASN A 256 30.20 31.95 -12.56
C ASN A 256 29.68 33.40 -12.61
N GLU A 257 30.59 34.38 -12.62
CA GLU A 257 30.28 35.79 -12.94
C GLU A 257 29.89 36.02 -14.42
N ASN A 258 29.92 35.01 -15.33
CA ASN A 258 29.65 35.22 -16.77
C ASN A 258 29.20 33.98 -17.61
N GLY A 259 28.57 32.92 -17.07
CA GLY A 259 28.33 31.69 -17.85
C GLY A 259 26.96 31.03 -17.67
N GLN A 260 25.97 31.42 -18.49
CA GLN A 260 24.73 30.66 -18.67
C GLN A 260 25.04 29.35 -19.42
N TYR A 261 24.66 28.20 -18.85
CA TYR A 261 24.54 26.96 -19.63
C TYR A 261 23.37 27.08 -20.60
N SER A 262 23.50 26.56 -21.82
CA SER A 262 22.39 26.51 -22.76
C SER A 262 21.31 25.51 -22.28
N GLU A 263 20.06 25.70 -22.70
CA GLU A 263 18.98 24.73 -22.42
C GLU A 263 19.35 23.31 -22.86
N GLU A 264 20.14 23.19 -23.93
CA GLU A 264 20.68 21.93 -24.45
C GLU A 264 21.54 21.18 -23.43
N GLN A 265 22.43 21.89 -22.71
CA GLN A 265 23.30 21.26 -21.72
C GLN A 265 22.52 20.78 -20.47
N LEU A 266 21.46 21.49 -20.08
CA LEU A 266 20.55 21.04 -19.02
C LEU A 266 19.78 19.78 -19.43
N GLU A 267 19.31 19.73 -20.67
CA GLU A 267 18.58 18.57 -21.20
C GLU A 267 19.49 17.34 -21.32
N ASP A 268 20.75 17.53 -21.77
CA ASP A 268 21.76 16.47 -21.78
C ASP A 268 21.98 15.87 -20.39
N TYR A 269 22.13 16.72 -19.37
CA TYR A 269 22.29 16.26 -17.99
C TYR A 269 21.06 15.47 -17.50
N LEU A 270 19.85 15.99 -17.72
CA LEU A 270 18.62 15.29 -17.34
C LEU A 270 18.46 13.95 -18.06
N SER A 271 18.90 13.86 -19.32
CA SER A 271 18.90 12.61 -20.06
C SER A 271 19.75 11.53 -19.38
N VAL A 272 20.91 11.92 -18.82
CA VAL A 272 21.79 11.02 -18.05
C VAL A 272 21.12 10.57 -16.75
N GLU A 273 20.49 11.49 -16.01
CA GLU A 273 19.80 11.16 -14.77
C GLU A 273 18.58 10.26 -15.00
N ARG A 274 17.80 10.52 -16.05
CA ARG A 274 16.71 9.64 -16.49
C ARG A 274 17.23 8.23 -16.82
N ASN A 275 18.36 8.13 -17.52
CA ASN A 275 18.98 6.84 -17.84
C ASN A 275 19.42 6.05 -16.60
N LYS A 276 20.05 6.73 -15.62
CA LYS A 276 20.41 6.10 -14.33
C LYS A 276 19.16 5.55 -13.62
N ARG A 277 18.12 6.38 -13.50
CA ARG A 277 16.85 6.01 -12.85
C ARG A 277 16.17 4.84 -13.55
N SER A 278 16.10 4.85 -14.88
CA SER A 278 15.55 3.73 -15.67
C SER A 278 16.27 2.41 -15.42
N GLU A 279 17.57 2.43 -15.13
CA GLU A 279 18.33 1.24 -14.80
C GLU A 279 18.02 0.74 -13.37
N SER A 280 18.02 1.64 -12.37
CA SER A 280 17.60 1.33 -11.00
C SER A 280 16.22 0.68 -10.96
N ILE A 281 15.29 1.21 -11.77
CA ILE A 281 13.95 0.68 -11.91
C ILE A 281 13.96 -0.76 -12.43
N ARG A 282 14.73 -1.05 -13.49
CA ARG A 282 14.76 -2.40 -14.08
C ARG A 282 15.31 -3.42 -13.12
N GLU A 283 16.38 -3.04 -12.42
CA GLU A 283 16.95 -3.85 -11.36
C GLU A 283 15.85 -4.14 -10.33
N LEU A 284 15.22 -3.11 -9.78
CA LEU A 284 14.20 -3.24 -8.72
C LEU A 284 13.05 -4.16 -9.12
N VAL A 285 12.53 -4.02 -10.34
CA VAL A 285 11.47 -4.89 -10.88
C VAL A 285 11.96 -6.33 -11.00
N SER A 286 13.16 -6.53 -11.54
CA SER A 286 13.75 -7.85 -11.73
C SER A 286 13.93 -8.59 -10.40
N TYR A 287 14.43 -7.90 -9.37
CA TYR A 287 14.57 -8.51 -8.04
C TYR A 287 13.24 -8.75 -7.37
N PHE A 288 12.28 -7.82 -7.48
CA PHE A 288 10.95 -8.04 -6.94
C PHE A 288 10.35 -9.33 -7.48
N ALA A 289 10.38 -9.50 -8.80
CA ALA A 289 9.84 -10.67 -9.49
C ALA A 289 10.57 -11.99 -9.12
N GLN A 290 11.87 -11.93 -8.80
CA GLN A 290 12.67 -13.11 -8.49
C GLN A 290 12.61 -13.52 -7.00
N ASN A 291 12.41 -12.57 -6.09
CA ASN A 291 12.67 -12.78 -4.66
C ASN A 291 11.44 -12.68 -3.77
N PHE A 292 10.33 -12.10 -4.25
CA PHE A 292 9.16 -11.85 -3.42
C PHE A 292 7.96 -12.70 -3.81
N PRO A 293 7.13 -13.08 -2.81
CA PRO A 293 5.97 -13.91 -3.05
C PRO A 293 4.83 -13.15 -3.73
N SER A 294 3.83 -13.90 -4.19
CA SER A 294 2.59 -13.34 -4.72
C SER A 294 1.59 -13.06 -3.61
N PHE A 295 0.77 -12.04 -3.84
CA PHE A 295 -0.26 -11.55 -2.95
C PHE A 295 -1.62 -11.78 -3.60
N ILE A 296 -2.65 -12.01 -2.80
CA ILE A 296 -4.04 -12.09 -3.24
C ILE A 296 -4.78 -10.99 -2.49
N SER A 297 -5.43 -10.07 -3.22
CA SER A 297 -6.36 -9.12 -2.58
C SER A 297 -7.60 -9.89 -2.16
N LEU A 298 -7.99 -9.80 -0.89
CA LEU A 298 -9.20 -10.48 -0.43
C LEU A 298 -10.47 -9.81 -0.99
N TYR A 299 -10.40 -8.53 -1.34
CA TYR A 299 -11.52 -7.81 -1.97
C TYR A 299 -11.63 -8.06 -3.49
N SER A 300 -10.66 -8.77 -4.11
CA SER A 300 -10.82 -9.22 -5.50
C SER A 300 -11.88 -10.33 -5.66
N PHE A 301 -12.38 -10.88 -4.56
CA PHE A 301 -13.50 -11.83 -4.56
C PHE A 301 -14.86 -11.14 -4.40
N TYR A 302 -14.89 -9.83 -4.14
CA TYR A 302 -16.13 -9.12 -3.79
C TYR A 302 -17.19 -9.26 -4.89
N GLY A 303 -16.83 -9.04 -6.15
CA GLY A 303 -17.79 -9.15 -7.26
C GLY A 303 -18.33 -10.55 -7.49
N ALA A 304 -17.56 -11.59 -7.17
CA ALA A 304 -18.02 -12.97 -7.24
C ALA A 304 -18.98 -13.32 -6.07
N LEU A 305 -18.74 -12.73 -4.89
CA LEU A 305 -19.54 -12.97 -3.69
C LEU A 305 -20.80 -12.09 -3.64
N ASN A 306 -20.76 -10.88 -4.22
CA ASN A 306 -21.82 -9.89 -4.20
C ASN A 306 -22.03 -9.26 -5.60
N PRO A 307 -22.48 -10.04 -6.60
CA PRO A 307 -22.52 -9.59 -8.00
C PRO A 307 -23.47 -8.41 -8.24
N GLU A 308 -24.62 -8.37 -7.56
CA GLU A 308 -25.59 -7.28 -7.71
C GLU A 308 -25.05 -5.95 -7.17
N ASP A 309 -24.40 -5.97 -6.00
CA ASP A 309 -23.76 -4.80 -5.41
C ASP A 309 -22.61 -4.33 -6.29
N HIS A 310 -21.77 -5.26 -6.74
CA HIS A 310 -20.61 -4.94 -7.57
C HIS A 310 -20.99 -4.28 -8.90
N GLU A 311 -22.08 -4.70 -9.54
CA GLU A 311 -22.59 -4.02 -10.73
C GLU A 311 -23.12 -2.61 -10.39
N ARG A 312 -23.80 -2.44 -9.25
CA ARG A 312 -24.27 -1.13 -8.77
C ARG A 312 -23.15 -0.19 -8.34
N MET A 313 -21.97 -0.72 -8.00
CA MET A 313 -20.77 0.06 -7.69
C MET A 313 -20.07 0.64 -8.93
N LYS A 314 -20.48 0.25 -10.14
CA LYS A 314 -19.78 0.61 -11.36
C LYS A 314 -19.85 2.12 -11.62
N VAL A 315 -18.74 2.79 -11.36
CA VAL A 315 -18.54 4.23 -11.64
C VAL A 315 -17.71 4.49 -12.89
N HIS A 316 -17.10 3.46 -13.45
CA HIS A 316 -16.36 3.52 -14.71
C HIS A 316 -16.39 2.17 -15.45
N ASP A 317 -16.51 2.20 -16.77
CA ASP A 317 -16.61 0.97 -17.59
C ASP A 317 -15.27 0.29 -17.89
N LYS A 318 -14.15 0.92 -17.52
CA LYS A 318 -12.83 0.59 -18.09
C LYS A 318 -12.02 -0.46 -17.32
N TRP A 319 -12.51 -0.98 -16.19
CA TRP A 319 -11.64 -1.80 -15.33
C TRP A 319 -12.42 -2.74 -14.39
N ASN A 320 -12.07 -4.04 -14.39
CA ASN A 320 -12.72 -5.08 -13.59
C ASN A 320 -11.79 -6.24 -13.14
N HIS A 321 -10.57 -5.99 -12.63
CA HIS A 321 -9.64 -7.08 -12.23
C HIS A 321 -10.09 -7.85 -10.96
N GLY A 322 -11.38 -8.20 -10.85
CA GLY A 322 -12.01 -8.82 -9.67
C GLY A 322 -12.22 -7.87 -8.50
N GLU A 323 -11.45 -6.79 -8.42
CA GLU A 323 -11.53 -5.80 -7.34
C GLU A 323 -12.85 -5.03 -7.31
N VAL A 324 -13.14 -4.49 -6.12
CA VAL A 324 -14.12 -3.40 -5.96
C VAL A 324 -13.72 -2.19 -6.83
N TYR A 325 -14.72 -1.41 -7.25
CA TYR A 325 -14.50 -0.24 -8.11
C TYR A 325 -13.84 0.93 -7.39
N TYR A 326 -14.06 1.04 -6.09
CA TYR A 326 -13.48 2.10 -5.28
C TYR A 326 -13.32 1.70 -3.82
N THR A 327 -12.31 2.31 -3.21
CA THR A 327 -12.14 2.42 -1.76
C THR A 327 -11.92 3.87 -1.36
N ILE A 328 -11.53 4.75 -2.29
CA ILE A 328 -11.61 6.21 -2.18
C ILE A 328 -12.73 6.74 -3.09
N PHE A 329 -13.59 7.63 -2.58
CA PHE A 329 -14.74 8.16 -3.32
C PHE A 329 -14.87 9.69 -3.20
N THR A 330 -13.98 10.42 -3.87
CA THR A 330 -14.08 11.89 -3.96
C THR A 330 -14.73 12.31 -5.28
N PRO A 331 -15.23 13.56 -5.41
CA PRO A 331 -15.71 14.08 -6.69
C PRO A 331 -14.67 13.95 -7.81
N ASP A 332 -13.41 14.27 -7.50
CA ASP A 332 -12.33 14.35 -8.48
C ASP A 332 -11.67 12.99 -8.77
N PHE A 333 -11.72 12.05 -7.81
CA PHE A 333 -11.04 10.77 -7.92
C PHE A 333 -11.82 9.64 -7.21
N LYS A 334 -12.08 8.57 -7.96
CA LYS A 334 -12.75 7.35 -7.50
C LYS A 334 -11.96 6.16 -8.00
N SER A 335 -11.37 5.40 -7.09
CA SER A 335 -10.61 4.20 -7.42
C SER A 335 -10.34 3.36 -6.18
N THR A 336 -9.76 2.18 -6.39
CA THR A 336 -9.35 1.26 -5.33
C THR A 336 -7.89 1.50 -5.02
N LEU A 337 -7.59 1.97 -3.81
CA LEU A 337 -6.24 2.25 -3.32
C LEU A 337 -5.90 1.43 -2.06
N ASP A 338 -6.92 0.99 -1.34
CA ASP A 338 -6.83 0.28 -0.08
C ASP A 338 -6.99 -1.22 -0.30
N TYR A 339 -6.21 -2.01 0.43
CA TYR A 339 -6.21 -3.46 0.26
C TYR A 339 -5.98 -4.19 1.57
N ILE A 340 -6.57 -5.38 1.66
CA ILE A 340 -6.19 -6.42 2.59
C ILE A 340 -5.67 -7.59 1.76
N PHE A 341 -4.35 -7.69 1.66
CA PHE A 341 -3.68 -8.74 0.92
C PHE A 341 -3.37 -9.94 1.81
N LEU A 342 -3.57 -11.14 1.28
CA LEU A 342 -3.06 -12.38 1.85
C LEU A 342 -1.86 -12.84 1.00
N TRP A 343 -0.74 -13.18 1.64
CA TRP A 343 0.38 -13.78 0.92
C TRP A 343 0.05 -15.20 0.50
N LYS A 344 0.25 -15.51 -0.78
CA LYS A 344 -0.05 -16.82 -1.33
C LYS A 344 0.96 -17.85 -0.81
N THR A 345 0.49 -18.74 0.06
CA THR A 345 1.24 -19.90 0.54
C THR A 345 0.78 -21.19 -0.16
N VAL A 346 1.60 -22.23 -0.11
CA VAL A 346 1.31 -23.54 -0.75
C VAL A 346 0.03 -24.17 -0.19
N LYS A 347 -0.26 -23.96 1.10
CA LYS A 347 -1.52 -24.33 1.75
C LYS A 347 -2.28 -23.07 2.19
N PRO A 348 -3.58 -22.94 1.87
CA PRO A 348 -4.40 -21.87 2.44
C PRO A 348 -4.58 -22.15 3.94
N ARG A 349 -4.09 -21.23 4.78
CA ARG A 349 -4.26 -21.30 6.25
C ARG A 349 -5.59 -20.73 6.73
N PHE A 350 -6.26 -19.98 5.86
CA PHE A 350 -7.50 -19.28 6.17
C PHE A 350 -8.50 -19.47 5.05
N ARG A 351 -9.77 -19.63 5.44
CA ARG A 351 -10.94 -19.52 4.57
C ARG A 351 -11.55 -18.14 4.78
N LEU A 352 -11.77 -17.42 3.68
CA LEU A 352 -12.53 -16.17 3.70
C LEU A 352 -14.01 -16.52 3.91
N THR A 353 -14.61 -16.05 5.00
CA THR A 353 -16.01 -16.34 5.34
C THR A 353 -16.93 -15.15 5.06
N LYS A 354 -16.45 -13.92 5.29
CA LYS A 354 -17.21 -12.70 5.03
C LYS A 354 -16.33 -11.55 4.56
N LEU A 355 -16.93 -10.67 3.79
CA LEU A 355 -16.42 -9.35 3.44
C LEU A 355 -17.40 -8.31 3.94
N LEU A 356 -16.89 -7.21 4.50
CA LEU A 356 -17.72 -6.04 4.75
C LEU A 356 -18.14 -5.44 3.40
N SER A 357 -19.45 -5.23 3.25
CA SER A 357 -20.06 -4.63 2.08
C SER A 357 -19.53 -3.21 1.85
N ILE A 358 -19.24 -2.87 0.60
CA ILE A 358 -18.86 -1.51 0.21
C ILE A 358 -20.14 -0.76 -0.22
N PRO A 359 -20.44 0.41 0.37
CA PRO A 359 -21.61 1.21 -0.01
C PRO A 359 -21.59 1.56 -1.50
N THR A 360 -22.72 1.35 -2.17
CA THR A 360 -22.96 1.78 -3.56
C THR A 360 -23.00 3.30 -3.68
N PRO A 361 -22.82 3.88 -4.88
CA PRO A 361 -22.89 5.33 -5.07
C PRO A 361 -24.25 5.91 -4.64
N GLU A 362 -25.34 5.14 -4.77
CA GLU A 362 -26.66 5.57 -4.33
C GLU A 362 -26.76 5.63 -2.79
N GLU A 363 -26.18 4.67 -2.08
CA GLU A 363 -26.17 4.64 -0.61
C GLU A 363 -25.27 5.73 -0.01
N LEU A 364 -24.24 6.17 -0.75
CA LEU A 364 -23.36 7.26 -0.37
C LEU A 364 -23.99 8.65 -0.55
N LYS A 365 -25.13 8.78 -1.23
CA LYS A 365 -25.83 10.06 -1.38
C LYS A 365 -26.46 10.51 -0.06
N ILE A 366 -26.45 11.82 0.16
CA ILE A 366 -27.10 12.46 1.30
C ILE A 366 -28.27 13.30 0.81
N GLY A 367 -29.49 12.96 1.26
CA GLY A 367 -30.70 13.69 0.87
C GLY A 367 -30.94 13.65 -0.64
N ASP A 368 -31.22 14.80 -1.23
CA ASP A 368 -31.54 14.95 -2.67
C ASP A 368 -30.31 15.33 -3.51
N GLU A 369 -29.09 15.04 -3.03
CA GLU A 369 -27.86 15.35 -3.79
C GLU A 369 -27.77 14.53 -5.09
N GLU A 370 -27.39 15.19 -6.19
CA GLU A 370 -27.28 14.55 -7.52
C GLU A 370 -26.14 13.52 -7.57
N GLU A 371 -25.04 13.78 -6.86
CA GLU A 371 -23.85 12.93 -6.84
C GLU A 371 -23.42 12.61 -5.40
N ALA A 372 -23.01 11.36 -5.18
CA ALA A 372 -22.36 10.98 -3.94
C ALA A 372 -20.95 11.60 -3.83
N LYS A 373 -20.55 11.90 -2.60
CA LYS A 373 -19.22 12.41 -2.29
C LYS A 373 -18.81 12.01 -0.88
N LEU A 374 -17.53 11.70 -0.71
CA LEU A 374 -16.89 11.49 0.58
C LEU A 374 -15.80 12.55 0.86
N PRO A 375 -15.58 12.93 2.12
CA PRO A 375 -16.44 12.64 3.28
C PRO A 375 -17.78 13.40 3.21
N ASN A 376 -18.77 12.95 3.97
CA ASN A 376 -20.09 13.58 4.11
C ASN A 376 -20.61 13.48 5.56
N GLU A 377 -21.88 13.86 5.81
CA GLU A 377 -22.47 13.87 7.17
C GLU A 377 -22.58 12.46 7.81
N LYS A 378 -22.57 11.38 7.02
CA LYS A 378 -22.61 9.99 7.51
C LYS A 378 -21.24 9.32 7.50
N HIS A 379 -20.39 9.65 6.53
CA HIS A 379 -19.09 9.02 6.32
C HIS A 379 -17.95 10.02 6.53
N SER A 380 -17.09 9.72 7.50
CA SER A 380 -16.12 10.68 8.05
C SER A 380 -14.70 10.57 7.48
N SER A 381 -14.55 9.81 6.40
CA SER A 381 -13.34 9.67 5.60
C SER A 381 -13.72 9.78 4.12
N ASP A 382 -12.78 10.20 3.28
CA ASP A 382 -12.84 10.05 1.82
C ASP A 382 -12.60 8.61 1.36
N HIS A 383 -12.02 7.78 2.24
CA HIS A 383 -11.86 6.34 2.07
C HIS A 383 -12.98 5.55 2.76
N ILE A 384 -13.16 4.30 2.34
CA ILE A 384 -14.11 3.33 2.86
C ILE A 384 -13.34 2.22 3.56
N SER A 385 -13.76 1.91 4.79
CA SER A 385 -13.19 0.81 5.57
C SER A 385 -13.31 -0.53 4.86
N LEU A 386 -12.23 -1.30 4.87
CA LEU A 386 -12.21 -2.70 4.46
C LEU A 386 -12.18 -3.59 5.70
N MET A 387 -12.98 -4.66 5.71
CA MET A 387 -12.96 -5.66 6.76
C MET A 387 -13.24 -7.04 6.19
N VAL A 388 -12.46 -8.02 6.64
CA VAL A 388 -12.58 -9.43 6.25
C VAL A 388 -12.77 -10.28 7.49
N GLU A 389 -13.60 -11.31 7.38
CA GLU A 389 -13.67 -12.39 8.38
C GLU A 389 -12.96 -13.61 7.80
N LEU A 390 -11.98 -14.12 8.55
CA LEU A 390 -11.14 -15.25 8.17
C LEU A 390 -11.28 -16.35 9.23
N GLU A 391 -11.45 -17.58 8.78
CA GLU A 391 -11.53 -18.76 9.64
C GLU A 391 -10.31 -19.66 9.39
N SER A 392 -9.65 -20.13 10.45
CA SER A 392 -8.51 -21.04 10.31
C SER A 392 -8.95 -22.37 9.72
N THR A 393 -8.16 -22.90 8.79
CA THR A 393 -8.39 -24.21 8.16
C THR A 393 -7.65 -25.35 8.86
N GLN A 394 -6.83 -25.09 9.88
CA GLN A 394 -6.02 -26.15 10.52
C GLN A 394 -6.87 -27.15 11.34
N GLY A 395 -8.01 -26.75 11.89
CA GLY A 395 -8.89 -27.63 12.67
C GLY A 395 -9.55 -28.76 11.87
N GLU A 396 -9.65 -28.64 10.54
CA GLU A 396 -10.27 -29.64 9.67
C GLU A 396 -9.32 -30.84 9.37
N GLU A 397 -7.99 -30.68 9.47
CA GLU A 397 -7.01 -31.75 9.19
C GLU A 397 -6.86 -32.77 10.36
N GLU A 398 -7.11 -32.36 11.61
CA GLU A 398 -7.01 -33.26 12.79
C GLU A 398 -8.18 -34.25 12.90
N GLN A 399 -9.36 -33.93 12.36
CA GLN A 399 -10.50 -34.85 12.35
C GLN A 399 -10.44 -35.89 11.22
N CYS A 400 -9.81 -35.55 10.09
CA CYS A 400 -9.72 -36.45 8.93
C CYS A 400 -8.60 -37.51 9.07
N SER A 401 -7.64 -37.29 9.97
CA SER A 401 -6.57 -38.24 10.29
C SER A 401 -6.93 -39.27 11.37
N GLN A 402 -8.17 -39.24 11.87
CA GLN A 402 -8.73 -40.21 12.83
C GLN A 402 -9.87 -41.08 12.26
N CYS A 403 -10.07 -41.10 10.94
CA CYS A 403 -11.09 -41.94 10.28
C CYS A 403 -10.49 -43.07 9.43
#